data_AF-A0A2D7C951-F1
#
_entry.id   AF-A0A2D7C951-F1
#
_cell.length_a   1.000
_cell.length_b   1.000
_cell.length_c   1.000
_cell.angle_alpha   90.00
_cell.angle_beta   90.00
_cell.angle_gamma   90.00
#
_symmetry.space_group_name_H-M   'P 1'
#
loop_
_entity.id
_entity.type
_entity.pdbx_description
1 polymer ?
#
loop_
_entity_poly.entity_id
_entity_poly.type
_entity_poly.pdbx_seq_one_letter_code
_entity_poly.pdbx_strand_id
1 'polypeptide(L)'
;MKKYIFIILAILIASPFVYSEFFGYTAPKQSEVELEAFKEKIRIDGGNEMVKFHSKKIVELLPEYKENKKDLKTLQLLSQTHWMLSRGYNQLHEYEKAKEPYAQSLKYLTEYEQAMEEAWPQRHEKITDSNILHIIKFYIHLNPVEEKEKYWKQKWLDLNLEKWERGERTYAVAHWIMTMYSHQQEWDYETGRQASMPQIQRWGKEMRRIGKPENYSRGQPW
;
A
#
# COMPACT_ATOMS: atom_id res chain seq x y z
N MET A 1 -4.66 30.94 6.38
CA MET A 1 -3.47 30.06 6.27
C MET A 1 -2.87 29.58 7.60
N LYS A 2 -3.55 29.70 8.76
CA LYS A 2 -3.01 29.23 10.06
C LYS A 2 -3.58 27.88 10.57
N LYS A 3 -4.61 27.32 9.90
CA LYS A 3 -5.28 26.07 10.34
C LYS A 3 -4.64 24.77 9.79
N TYR A 4 -3.87 24.85 8.71
CA TYR A 4 -3.28 23.66 8.07
C TYR A 4 -1.97 23.19 8.72
N ILE A 5 -1.27 24.06 9.46
CA ILE A 5 0.02 23.73 10.09
C ILE A 5 -0.17 22.82 11.31
N PHE A 6 -1.30 22.93 12.03
CA PHE A 6 -1.57 22.08 13.21
C PHE A 6 -1.96 20.64 12.86
N ILE A 7 -2.60 20.41 11.70
CA ILE A 7 -3.03 19.08 11.28
C ILE A 7 -1.83 18.23 10.83
N ILE A 8 -0.83 18.85 10.20
CA ILE A 8 0.40 18.17 9.79
C ILE A 8 1.25 17.80 11.01
N LEU A 9 1.29 18.66 12.05
CA LEU A 9 2.00 18.34 13.30
C LEU A 9 1.37 17.15 14.05
N ALA A 10 0.04 17.04 14.08
CA ALA A 10 -0.64 15.94 14.76
C ALA A 10 -0.40 14.58 14.09
N ILE A 11 -0.23 14.56 12.75
CA ILE A 11 0.08 13.34 11.99
C ILE A 11 1.55 12.91 12.20
N LEU A 12 2.46 13.86 12.39
CA LEU A 12 3.89 13.58 12.62
C LEU A 12 4.21 13.04 14.02
N ILE A 13 3.44 13.44 15.04
CA ILE A 13 3.66 13.00 16.44
C ILE A 13 3.20 11.53 16.67
N ALA A 14 2.40 10.97 15.75
CA ALA A 14 2.00 9.56 15.78
C ALA A 14 3.08 8.59 15.25
N SER A 15 4.23 9.10 14.78
CA SER A 15 5.38 8.28 14.38
C SER A 15 6.36 8.14 15.56
N PRO A 16 6.75 6.92 15.96
CA PRO A 16 7.77 6.73 17.00
C PRO A 16 9.16 7.26 16.60
N PHE A 17 9.36 7.65 15.34
CA PHE A 17 10.65 8.09 14.79
C PHE A 17 10.96 9.57 15.04
N VAL A 18 9.96 10.41 15.37
CA VAL A 18 10.16 11.87 15.55
C VAL A 18 10.52 12.22 17.00
N TYR A 19 10.40 11.27 17.94
CA TYR A 19 10.56 11.54 19.36
C TYR A 19 12.02 11.71 19.81
N SER A 20 13.00 11.16 19.09
CA SER A 20 14.39 11.12 19.58
C SER A 20 15.25 12.34 19.22
N GLU A 21 14.89 13.12 18.19
CA GLU A 21 15.78 14.20 17.69
C GLU A 21 15.33 15.63 18.02
N PHE A 22 14.10 15.86 18.52
CA PHE A 22 13.58 17.23 18.62
C PHE A 22 13.41 17.83 20.02
N PHE A 23 13.53 17.07 21.11
CA PHE A 23 13.21 17.62 22.43
C PHE A 23 14.25 17.29 23.51
N GLY A 24 15.16 18.25 23.70
CA GLY A 24 15.65 18.64 25.02
C GLY A 24 14.58 19.41 25.83
N TYR A 25 13.29 19.08 25.65
CA TYR A 25 12.22 19.50 26.54
C TYR A 25 11.93 18.35 27.48
N THR A 26 12.07 18.60 28.78
CA THR A 26 11.38 17.83 29.80
C THR A 26 9.88 17.95 29.53
N ALA A 27 9.31 16.99 28.79
CA ALA A 27 7.87 16.86 28.67
C ALA A 27 7.29 16.77 30.09
N PRO A 28 6.28 17.59 30.44
CA PRO A 28 5.62 17.42 31.72
C PRO A 28 5.11 15.98 31.77
N LYS A 29 5.33 15.28 32.89
CA LYS A 29 4.74 13.96 33.14
C LYS A 29 3.22 14.14 33.11
N GLN A 30 2.60 14.08 31.92
CA GLN A 30 1.17 13.93 31.80
C GLN A 30 0.81 12.67 32.58
N SER A 31 -0.22 12.78 33.41
CA SER A 31 -0.72 11.61 34.09
C SER A 31 -1.13 10.58 33.04
N GLU A 32 -0.94 9.30 33.32
CA GLU A 32 -1.32 8.20 32.42
C GLU A 32 -2.78 8.34 31.93
N VAL A 33 -3.66 8.87 32.80
CA VAL A 33 -5.05 9.19 32.51
C VAL A 33 -5.23 10.26 31.42
N GLU A 34 -4.44 11.34 31.44
CA GLU A 34 -4.52 12.41 30.43
C GLU A 34 -3.99 11.94 29.06
N LEU A 35 -2.96 11.09 29.06
CA LEU A 35 -2.41 10.51 27.85
C LEU A 35 -3.42 9.57 27.18
N GLU A 36 -4.08 8.71 27.95
CA GLU A 36 -5.12 7.82 27.43
C GLU A 36 -6.34 8.60 26.92
N ALA A 37 -6.78 9.65 27.63
CA ALA A 37 -7.85 10.52 27.15
C ALA A 37 -7.50 11.22 25.82
N PHE A 38 -6.24 11.64 25.65
CA PHE A 38 -5.76 12.24 24.40
C PHE A 38 -5.71 11.24 23.24
N LYS A 39 -5.19 10.03 23.47
CA LYS A 39 -5.18 8.94 22.47
C LYS A 39 -6.60 8.60 22.02
N GLU A 40 -7.52 8.51 22.99
CA GLU A 40 -8.92 8.19 22.72
C GLU A 40 -9.60 9.28 21.88
N LYS A 41 -9.34 10.56 22.19
CA LYS A 41 -9.81 11.67 21.37
C LYS A 41 -9.29 11.60 19.93
N ILE A 42 -7.98 11.36 19.74
CA ILE A 42 -7.40 11.22 18.39
C ILE A 42 -8.04 10.07 17.63
N ARG A 43 -8.27 8.92 18.30
CA ARG A 43 -8.91 7.76 17.71
C ARG A 43 -10.32 8.09 17.22
N ILE A 44 -11.12 8.77 18.05
CA ILE A 44 -12.50 9.16 17.72
C ILE A 44 -12.51 10.18 16.58
N ASP A 45 -11.71 11.25 16.67
CA ASP A 45 -11.66 12.29 15.64
C ASP A 45 -11.19 11.71 14.29
N GLY A 46 -10.18 10.83 14.33
CA GLY A 46 -9.70 10.10 13.16
C GLY A 46 -10.75 9.18 12.55
N GLY A 47 -11.46 8.40 13.38
CA GLY A 47 -12.54 7.52 12.95
C GLY A 47 -13.68 8.29 12.28
N ASN A 48 -14.12 9.40 12.88
CA ASN A 48 -15.18 10.26 12.35
C ASN A 48 -14.82 10.87 10.98
N GLU A 49 -13.59 11.39 10.83
CA GLU A 49 -13.14 11.93 9.55
C GLU A 49 -12.98 10.85 8.47
N MET A 50 -12.51 9.65 8.84
CA MET A 50 -12.48 8.50 7.91
C MET A 50 -13.88 8.13 7.43
N VAL A 51 -14.85 8.00 8.34
CA VAL A 51 -16.25 7.68 7.98
C VAL A 51 -16.83 8.74 7.05
N LYS A 52 -16.68 10.03 7.41
CA LYS A 52 -17.20 11.15 6.62
C LYS A 52 -16.57 11.22 5.22
N PHE A 53 -15.24 11.19 5.14
CA PHE A 53 -14.52 11.32 3.88
C PHE A 53 -14.82 10.15 2.93
N HIS A 54 -14.71 8.91 3.43
CA HIS A 54 -14.89 7.72 2.59
C HIS A 54 -16.35 7.49 2.20
N SER A 55 -17.32 7.83 3.05
CA SER A 55 -18.74 7.79 2.66
C SER A 55 -19.03 8.73 1.49
N LYS A 56 -18.52 9.97 1.53
CA LYS A 56 -18.65 10.91 0.41
C LYS A 56 -17.97 10.36 -0.85
N LYS A 57 -16.77 9.79 -0.69
CA LYS A 57 -16.00 9.28 -1.83
C LYS A 57 -16.67 8.10 -2.53
N ILE A 58 -17.36 7.21 -1.80
CA ILE A 58 -18.16 6.13 -2.40
C ILE A 58 -19.26 6.71 -3.30
N VAL A 59 -19.98 7.74 -2.83
CA VAL A 59 -21.05 8.37 -3.61
C VAL A 59 -20.52 8.96 -4.94
N GLU A 60 -19.30 9.50 -4.93
CA GLU A 60 -18.64 10.00 -6.14
C GLU A 60 -18.23 8.88 -7.11
N LEU A 61 -17.75 7.74 -6.60
CA LEU A 61 -17.21 6.64 -7.40
C LEU A 61 -18.29 5.71 -7.99
N LEU A 62 -19.45 5.58 -7.33
CA LEU A 62 -20.50 4.66 -7.77
C LEU A 62 -21.07 4.98 -9.17
N PRO A 63 -21.28 6.25 -9.58
CA PRO A 63 -21.64 6.58 -10.95
C PRO A 63 -20.58 6.14 -11.97
N GLU A 64 -19.30 6.42 -11.73
CA GLU A 64 -18.19 6.02 -12.61
C GLU A 64 -18.17 4.49 -12.80
N TYR A 65 -18.36 3.74 -11.71
CA TYR A 65 -18.45 2.28 -11.77
C TYR A 65 -19.67 1.78 -12.56
N LYS A 66 -20.81 2.46 -12.47
CA LYS A 66 -22.01 2.09 -13.24
C LYS A 66 -21.79 2.30 -14.75
N GLU A 67 -21.06 3.34 -15.13
CA GLU A 67 -20.72 3.63 -16.52
C GLU A 67 -19.69 2.61 -17.07
N ASN A 68 -18.66 2.30 -16.29
CA ASN A 68 -17.65 1.31 -16.66
C ASN A 68 -17.27 0.40 -15.49
N LYS A 69 -17.94 -0.75 -15.41
CA LYS A 69 -17.72 -1.74 -14.35
C LYS A 69 -16.33 -2.36 -14.34
N LYS A 70 -15.56 -2.25 -15.43
CA LYS A 70 -14.21 -2.83 -15.58
C LYS A 70 -13.11 -1.78 -15.46
N ASP A 71 -13.44 -0.54 -15.11
CA ASP A 71 -12.43 0.50 -14.91
C ASP A 71 -11.54 0.16 -13.71
N LEU A 72 -10.27 -0.15 -13.99
CA LEU A 72 -9.30 -0.61 -12.98
C LEU A 72 -9.10 0.43 -11.87
N LYS A 73 -9.09 1.72 -12.21
CA LYS A 73 -8.89 2.79 -11.23
C LYS A 73 -10.10 2.90 -10.29
N THR A 74 -11.30 2.84 -10.83
CA THR A 74 -12.55 2.93 -10.07
C THR A 74 -12.70 1.72 -9.15
N LEU A 75 -12.45 0.50 -9.66
CA LEU A 75 -12.47 -0.73 -8.86
C LEU A 75 -11.44 -0.72 -7.71
N GLN A 76 -10.22 -0.28 -8.00
CA GLN A 76 -9.17 -0.08 -7.00
C GLN A 76 -9.62 0.92 -5.91
N LEU A 77 -10.16 2.07 -6.32
CA LEU A 77 -10.61 3.12 -5.41
C LEU A 77 -11.82 2.70 -4.57
N LEU A 78 -12.79 1.98 -5.15
CA LEU A 78 -13.94 1.46 -4.42
C LEU A 78 -13.49 0.44 -3.36
N SER A 79 -12.60 -0.49 -3.73
CA SER A 79 -12.00 -1.44 -2.78
C SER A 79 -11.33 -0.70 -1.62
N GLN A 80 -10.44 0.24 -1.91
CA GLN A 80 -9.74 1.00 -0.87
C GLN A 80 -10.69 1.84 0.00
N THR A 81 -11.67 2.50 -0.61
CA THR A 81 -12.55 3.44 0.08
C THR A 81 -13.49 2.70 1.03
N HIS A 82 -14.04 1.56 0.60
CA HIS A 82 -14.86 0.70 1.45
C HIS A 82 -14.05 0.08 2.59
N TRP A 83 -12.81 -0.35 2.34
CA TRP A 83 -11.92 -0.83 3.40
C TRP A 83 -11.65 0.24 4.46
N MET A 84 -11.31 1.46 4.02
CA MET A 84 -11.03 2.56 4.93
C MET A 84 -12.28 3.01 5.70
N LEU A 85 -13.46 2.96 5.08
CA LEU A 85 -14.73 3.19 5.79
C LEU A 85 -14.96 2.16 6.90
N SER A 86 -14.72 0.87 6.62
CA SER A 86 -14.78 -0.20 7.64
C SER A 86 -13.81 0.07 8.79
N ARG A 87 -12.56 0.48 8.48
CA ARG A 87 -11.57 0.85 9.50
C ARG A 87 -12.01 2.03 10.35
N GLY A 88 -12.65 3.04 9.75
CA GLY A 88 -13.23 4.18 10.47
C GLY A 88 -14.29 3.73 11.48
N TYR A 89 -15.21 2.85 11.07
CA TYR A 89 -16.20 2.28 11.99
C TYR A 89 -15.57 1.44 13.11
N ASN A 90 -14.54 0.64 12.81
CA ASN A 90 -13.80 -0.11 13.83
C ASN A 90 -13.10 0.82 14.83
N GLN A 91 -12.55 1.95 14.35
CA GLN A 91 -12.00 3.02 15.18
C GLN A 91 -13.05 3.80 15.98
N LEU A 92 -14.33 3.56 15.77
CA LEU A 92 -15.41 4.12 16.58
C LEU A 92 -16.11 3.05 17.42
N HIS A 93 -15.58 1.82 17.42
CA HIS A 93 -16.22 0.64 18.02
C HIS A 93 -17.62 0.32 17.45
N GLU A 94 -17.92 0.80 16.25
CA GLU A 94 -19.18 0.54 15.54
C GLU A 94 -19.07 -0.73 14.68
N TYR A 95 -18.71 -1.85 15.29
CA TYR A 95 -18.32 -3.09 14.60
C TYR A 95 -19.39 -3.65 13.65
N GLU A 96 -20.67 -3.58 14.03
CA GLU A 96 -21.76 -4.02 13.16
C GLU A 96 -21.85 -3.18 11.87
N LYS A 97 -21.62 -1.87 11.96
CA LYS A 97 -21.58 -1.00 10.77
C LYS A 97 -20.32 -1.23 9.93
N ALA A 98 -19.24 -1.75 10.51
CA ALA A 98 -18.01 -2.03 9.80
C ALA A 98 -18.09 -3.26 8.87
N LYS A 99 -19.02 -4.19 9.12
CA LYS A 99 -19.18 -5.45 8.36
C LYS A 99 -19.54 -5.22 6.90
N GLU A 100 -20.56 -4.39 6.64
CA GLU A 100 -21.05 -4.15 5.28
C GLU A 100 -19.98 -3.46 4.38
N PRO A 101 -19.32 -2.36 4.81
CA PRO A 101 -18.22 -1.79 4.05
C PRO A 101 -17.07 -2.77 3.83
N TYR A 102 -16.75 -3.64 4.80
CA TYR A 102 -15.73 -4.67 4.60
C TYR A 102 -16.14 -5.67 3.52
N ALA A 103 -17.37 -6.17 3.55
CA ALA A 103 -17.89 -7.09 2.53
C ALA A 103 -17.90 -6.44 1.13
N GLN A 104 -18.30 -5.17 1.02
CA GLN A 104 -18.23 -4.43 -0.25
C GLN A 104 -16.79 -4.25 -0.74
N SER A 105 -15.86 -3.99 0.17
CA SER A 105 -14.43 -3.91 -0.17
C SER A 105 -13.91 -5.22 -0.75
N LEU A 106 -14.30 -6.37 -0.19
CA LEU A 106 -13.91 -7.68 -0.71
C LEU A 106 -14.54 -7.97 -2.08
N LYS A 107 -15.82 -7.63 -2.24
CA LYS A 107 -16.50 -7.74 -3.54
C LYS A 107 -15.76 -6.95 -4.63
N TYR A 108 -15.45 -5.68 -4.39
CA TYR A 108 -14.74 -4.86 -5.37
C TYR A 108 -13.30 -5.32 -5.58
N LEU A 109 -12.63 -5.90 -4.57
CA LEU A 109 -11.32 -6.51 -4.74
C LEU A 109 -11.39 -7.71 -5.71
N THR A 110 -12.41 -8.56 -5.59
CA THR A 110 -12.61 -9.68 -6.51
C THR A 110 -12.89 -9.19 -7.94
N GLU A 111 -13.74 -8.19 -8.11
CA GLU A 111 -14.01 -7.59 -9.42
C GLU A 111 -12.75 -6.92 -10.01
N TYR A 112 -11.96 -6.26 -9.14
CA TYR A 112 -10.69 -5.65 -9.53
C TYR A 112 -9.67 -6.68 -10.00
N GLU A 113 -9.51 -7.78 -9.26
CA GLU A 113 -8.64 -8.88 -9.65
C GLU A 113 -9.06 -9.46 -11.00
N GLN A 114 -10.36 -9.72 -11.19
CA GLN A 114 -10.87 -10.23 -12.46
C GLN A 114 -10.57 -9.27 -13.63
N ALA A 115 -10.81 -7.97 -13.46
CA ALA A 115 -10.53 -6.99 -14.49
C ALA A 115 -9.01 -6.89 -14.80
N MET A 116 -8.16 -7.03 -13.78
CA MET A 116 -6.70 -7.10 -13.95
C MET A 116 -6.27 -8.32 -14.76
N GLU A 117 -6.87 -9.49 -14.50
CA GLU A 117 -6.58 -10.72 -15.25
C GLU A 117 -7.03 -10.63 -16.71
N GLU A 118 -8.23 -10.11 -16.96
CA GLU A 118 -8.74 -9.91 -18.32
C GLU A 118 -7.89 -8.91 -19.10
N ALA A 119 -7.33 -7.89 -18.44
CA ALA A 119 -6.43 -6.91 -19.05
C ALA A 119 -4.99 -7.43 -19.23
N TRP A 120 -4.61 -8.54 -18.58
CA TRP A 120 -3.23 -9.02 -18.54
C TRP A 120 -2.58 -9.31 -19.91
N PRO A 121 -3.30 -9.86 -20.92
CA PRO A 121 -2.74 -10.01 -22.27
C PRO A 121 -2.29 -8.69 -22.91
N GLN A 122 -2.86 -7.56 -22.46
CA GLN A 122 -2.56 -6.19 -22.90
C GLN A 122 -1.94 -5.35 -21.76
N ARG A 123 -1.26 -6.01 -20.81
CA ARG A 123 -0.74 -5.38 -19.58
C ARG A 123 0.10 -4.13 -19.83
N HIS A 124 0.91 -4.12 -20.87
CA HIS A 124 1.81 -3.01 -21.20
C HIS A 124 1.08 -1.72 -21.59
N GLU A 125 -0.18 -1.82 -22.00
CA GLU A 125 -1.01 -0.68 -22.42
C GLU A 125 -2.07 -0.33 -21.37
N LYS A 126 -2.61 -1.34 -20.67
CA LYS A 126 -3.80 -1.19 -19.81
C LYS A 126 -3.52 -1.22 -18.32
N ILE A 127 -2.41 -1.80 -17.88
CA ILE A 127 -2.10 -2.01 -16.46
C ILE A 127 -0.93 -1.12 -16.08
N THR A 128 -1.15 -0.26 -15.09
CA THR A 128 -0.09 0.58 -14.53
C THR A 128 0.61 -0.12 -13.37
N ASP A 129 1.82 0.31 -13.05
CA ASP A 129 2.56 -0.14 -11.87
C ASP A 129 1.74 0.07 -10.58
N SER A 130 1.02 1.19 -10.50
CA SER A 130 0.11 1.47 -9.39
C SER A 130 -0.94 0.37 -9.23
N ASN A 131 -1.49 -0.16 -10.32
CA ASN A 131 -2.51 -1.19 -10.23
C ASN A 131 -1.97 -2.47 -9.58
N ILE A 132 -0.81 -2.94 -10.05
CA ILE A 132 -0.18 -4.16 -9.52
C ILE A 132 0.23 -3.98 -8.05
N LEU A 133 0.78 -2.82 -7.69
CA LEU A 133 1.16 -2.54 -6.30
C LEU A 133 -0.06 -2.48 -5.36
N HIS A 134 -1.19 -1.95 -5.81
CA HIS A 134 -2.39 -1.90 -4.98
C HIS A 134 -3.02 -3.28 -4.77
N ILE A 135 -3.07 -4.14 -5.79
CA ILE A 135 -3.61 -5.49 -5.62
C ILE A 135 -2.74 -6.32 -4.66
N ILE A 136 -1.41 -6.21 -4.76
CA ILE A 136 -0.49 -6.82 -3.78
C ILE A 136 -0.77 -6.28 -2.38
N LYS A 137 -0.88 -4.96 -2.22
CA LYS A 137 -1.19 -4.32 -0.93
C LYS A 137 -2.51 -4.83 -0.33
N PHE A 138 -3.54 -5.04 -1.15
CA PHE A 138 -4.81 -5.57 -0.67
C PHE A 138 -4.68 -7.01 -0.17
N TYR A 139 -3.90 -7.86 -0.85
CA TYR A 139 -3.64 -9.22 -0.37
C TYR A 139 -2.67 -9.31 0.82
N ILE A 140 -1.99 -8.22 1.18
CA ILE A 140 -1.22 -8.14 2.43
C ILE A 140 -2.08 -7.66 3.59
N HIS A 141 -2.95 -6.66 3.37
CA HIS A 141 -3.58 -5.92 4.48
C HIS A 141 -5.11 -5.98 4.56
N LEU A 142 -5.81 -6.14 3.43
CA LEU A 142 -7.28 -6.15 3.38
C LEU A 142 -7.81 -7.59 3.47
N ASN A 143 -7.32 -8.46 2.59
CA ASN A 143 -7.71 -9.86 2.50
C ASN A 143 -6.45 -10.74 2.43
N PRO A 144 -5.81 -11.03 3.57
CA PRO A 144 -4.58 -11.81 3.62
C PRO A 144 -4.76 -13.20 3.02
N VAL A 145 -4.26 -13.40 1.81
CA VAL A 145 -4.28 -14.69 1.09
C VAL A 145 -2.90 -14.88 0.45
N GLU A 146 -2.07 -15.69 1.10
CA GLU A 146 -0.65 -15.83 0.77
C GLU A 146 -0.43 -16.26 -0.68
N GLU A 147 -1.25 -17.17 -1.20
CA GLU A 147 -1.15 -17.66 -2.58
C GLU A 147 -1.44 -16.53 -3.59
N LYS A 148 -2.41 -15.68 -3.30
CA LYS A 148 -2.78 -14.53 -4.15
C LYS A 148 -1.71 -13.44 -4.09
N GLU A 149 -1.17 -13.18 -2.90
CA GLU A 149 -0.05 -12.27 -2.72
C GLU A 149 1.17 -12.73 -3.54
N LYS A 150 1.59 -13.99 -3.38
CA LYS A 150 2.71 -14.59 -4.12
C LYS A 150 2.48 -14.52 -5.63
N TYR A 151 1.27 -14.83 -6.08
CA TYR A 151 0.90 -14.77 -7.47
C TYR A 151 1.06 -13.37 -8.09
N TRP A 152 0.50 -12.34 -7.45
CA TRP A 152 0.61 -10.97 -7.94
C TRP A 152 2.03 -10.40 -7.83
N LYS A 153 2.78 -10.82 -6.80
CA LYS A 153 4.21 -10.54 -6.67
C LYS A 153 5.03 -11.14 -7.81
N GLN A 154 4.74 -12.38 -8.21
CA GLN A 154 5.43 -13.01 -9.34
C GLN A 154 5.11 -12.28 -10.65
N LYS A 155 3.84 -11.96 -10.91
CA LYS A 155 3.43 -11.13 -12.06
C LYS A 155 4.14 -9.78 -12.11
N TRP A 156 4.36 -9.15 -10.96
CA TRP A 156 5.10 -7.89 -10.86
C TRP A 156 6.59 -8.06 -11.22
N LEU A 157 7.22 -9.13 -10.72
CA LEU A 157 8.59 -9.48 -11.07
C LEU A 157 8.72 -9.72 -12.58
N ASP A 158 7.84 -10.53 -13.16
CA ASP A 158 7.83 -10.85 -14.59
C ASP A 158 7.67 -9.59 -15.44
N LEU A 159 6.74 -8.69 -15.08
CA LEU A 159 6.55 -7.43 -15.81
C LEU A 159 7.80 -6.55 -15.79
N ASN A 160 8.52 -6.49 -14.65
CA ASN A 160 9.76 -5.71 -14.58
C ASN A 160 10.91 -6.35 -15.36
N LEU A 161 10.99 -7.70 -15.37
CA LEU A 161 11.94 -8.42 -16.22
C LEU A 161 11.67 -8.15 -17.71
N GLU A 162 10.40 -8.17 -18.12
CA GLU A 162 9.99 -7.82 -19.49
C GLU A 162 10.34 -6.38 -19.87
N LYS A 163 10.09 -5.41 -18.98
CA LYS A 163 10.50 -4.01 -19.18
C LYS A 163 12.01 -3.92 -19.43
N TRP A 164 12.79 -4.62 -18.61
CA TRP A 164 14.24 -4.65 -18.74
C TRP A 164 14.70 -5.24 -20.09
N GLU A 165 14.10 -6.36 -20.50
CA GLU A 165 14.38 -7.03 -21.78
C GLU A 165 14.01 -6.16 -22.99
N ARG A 166 12.91 -5.40 -22.87
CA ARG A 166 12.46 -4.44 -23.89
C ARG A 166 13.25 -3.12 -23.93
N GLY A 167 14.23 -2.95 -23.04
CA GLY A 167 15.16 -1.81 -23.07
C GLY A 167 14.93 -0.74 -22.01
N GLU A 168 13.92 -0.86 -21.14
CA GLU A 168 13.71 0.03 -19.98
C GLU A 168 14.70 -0.30 -18.85
N ARG A 169 16.00 -0.13 -19.11
CA ARG A 169 17.09 -0.47 -18.20
C ARG A 169 17.37 0.65 -17.19
N THR A 170 16.36 1.00 -16.41
CA THR A 170 16.43 2.08 -15.42
C THR A 170 16.81 1.56 -14.03
N TYR A 171 17.30 2.46 -13.17
CA TYR A 171 17.58 2.15 -11.77
C TYR A 171 16.32 1.64 -11.05
N ALA A 172 15.15 2.23 -11.36
CA ALA A 172 13.88 1.86 -10.73
C ALA A 172 13.47 0.42 -11.07
N VAL A 173 13.53 0.02 -12.35
CA VAL A 173 13.22 -1.34 -12.78
C VAL A 173 14.16 -2.35 -12.11
N ALA A 174 15.47 -2.09 -12.14
CA ALA A 174 16.45 -2.96 -11.47
C ALA A 174 16.23 -3.05 -9.94
N HIS A 175 15.89 -1.93 -9.29
CA HIS A 175 15.54 -1.90 -7.87
C HIS A 175 14.34 -2.78 -7.55
N TRP A 176 13.28 -2.69 -8.34
CA TRP A 176 12.08 -3.51 -8.15
C TRP A 176 12.37 -4.99 -8.32
N ILE A 177 13.11 -5.38 -9.36
CA ILE A 177 13.48 -6.77 -9.59
C ILE A 177 14.31 -7.31 -8.42
N MET A 178 15.36 -6.59 -8.02
CA MET A 178 16.21 -6.97 -6.87
C MET A 178 15.37 -7.17 -5.61
N THR A 179 14.45 -6.24 -5.36
CA THR A 179 13.58 -6.26 -4.19
C THR A 179 12.65 -7.47 -4.24
N MET A 180 12.02 -7.77 -5.37
CA MET A 180 11.16 -8.95 -5.48
C MET A 180 11.91 -10.25 -5.16
N TYR A 181 13.17 -10.38 -5.59
CA TYR A 181 14.01 -11.50 -5.22
C TYR A 181 14.38 -11.51 -3.72
N SER A 182 14.61 -10.35 -3.08
CA SER A 182 14.94 -10.30 -1.64
C SER A 182 13.81 -10.77 -0.73
N HIS A 183 12.56 -10.74 -1.20
CA HIS A 183 11.40 -11.20 -0.44
C HIS A 183 11.07 -12.69 -0.62
N GLN A 184 11.76 -13.39 -1.54
CA GLN A 184 11.64 -14.84 -1.66
C GLN A 184 12.43 -15.50 -0.53
N GLN A 185 11.78 -15.98 0.52
CA GLN A 185 12.43 -16.56 1.70
C GLN A 185 12.87 -18.03 1.52
N GLU A 186 12.89 -18.53 0.28
CA GLU A 186 13.34 -19.89 -0.01
C GLU A 186 14.84 -20.03 0.25
N TRP A 187 15.20 -21.07 1.00
CA TRP A 187 16.58 -21.41 1.34
C TRP A 187 17.08 -22.53 0.44
N ASP A 188 18.29 -22.35 -0.06
CA ASP A 188 19.06 -23.41 -0.69
C ASP A 188 19.80 -24.21 0.39
N TYR A 189 19.40 -25.46 0.56
CA TYR A 189 19.96 -26.36 1.56
C TYR A 189 21.41 -26.78 1.26
N GLU A 190 21.85 -26.73 0.00
CA GLU A 190 23.22 -27.07 -0.38
C GLU A 190 24.19 -25.94 -0.05
N THR A 191 23.78 -24.69 -0.30
CA THR A 191 24.64 -23.52 -0.10
C THR A 191 24.43 -22.82 1.24
N GLY A 192 23.35 -23.15 1.97
CA GLY A 192 22.99 -22.49 3.24
C GLY A 192 22.65 -21.01 3.07
N ARG A 193 22.25 -20.58 1.87
CA ARG A 193 21.94 -19.20 1.52
C ARG A 193 20.51 -19.09 1.00
N GLN A 194 19.99 -17.87 0.95
CA GLN A 194 18.74 -17.58 0.25
C GLN A 194 18.88 -17.96 -1.23
N ALA A 195 17.95 -18.75 -1.77
CA ALA A 195 18.01 -19.28 -3.13
C ALA A 195 18.08 -18.16 -4.19
N SER A 196 17.45 -17.01 -3.92
CA SER A 196 17.45 -15.84 -4.80
C SER A 196 18.72 -14.99 -4.72
N MET A 197 19.71 -15.36 -3.90
CA MET A 197 20.89 -14.54 -3.63
C MET A 197 21.73 -14.20 -4.87
N PRO A 198 21.95 -15.11 -5.84
CA PRO A 198 22.61 -14.75 -7.09
C PRO A 198 21.89 -13.64 -7.87
N GLN A 199 20.56 -13.63 -7.87
CA GLN A 199 19.77 -12.60 -8.56
C GLN A 199 19.89 -11.25 -7.84
N ILE A 200 19.77 -11.23 -6.52
CA ILE A 200 19.92 -10.00 -5.73
C ILE A 200 21.30 -9.37 -5.97
N GLN A 201 22.37 -10.18 -6.00
CA GLN A 201 23.72 -9.71 -6.30
C GLN A 201 23.85 -9.18 -7.73
N ARG A 202 23.28 -9.88 -8.72
CA ARG A 202 23.24 -9.45 -10.12
C ARG A 202 22.57 -8.08 -10.26
N TRP A 203 21.36 -7.93 -9.74
CA TRP A 203 20.60 -6.69 -9.86
C TRP A 203 21.21 -5.55 -9.05
N GLY A 204 21.83 -5.84 -7.91
CA GLY A 204 22.63 -4.86 -7.18
C GLY A 204 23.84 -4.35 -7.99
N LYS A 205 24.49 -5.19 -8.81
CA LYS A 205 25.55 -4.75 -9.74
C LYS A 205 24.98 -3.86 -10.84
N GLU A 206 23.84 -4.23 -11.42
CA GLU A 206 23.18 -3.42 -12.45
C GLU A 206 22.76 -2.04 -11.93
N MET A 207 22.19 -1.97 -10.73
CA MET A 207 21.85 -0.69 -10.10
C MET A 207 23.07 0.20 -9.88
N ARG A 208 24.21 -0.37 -9.44
CA ARG A 208 25.46 0.37 -9.30
C ARG A 208 25.98 0.87 -10.64
N ARG A 209 25.86 0.06 -11.70
CA ARG A 209 26.26 0.42 -13.06
C ARG A 209 25.43 1.57 -13.63
N ILE A 210 24.13 1.60 -13.36
CA ILE A 210 23.23 2.67 -13.83
C ILE A 210 23.42 3.96 -13.02
N GLY A 211 23.67 3.84 -11.72
CA GLY A 211 23.72 4.96 -10.80
C GLY A 211 22.33 5.34 -10.28
N LYS A 212 22.26 5.73 -9.01
CA LYS A 212 21.01 6.17 -8.37
C LYS A 212 20.67 7.60 -8.81
N PRO A 213 19.47 7.87 -9.35
CA PRO A 213 19.05 9.24 -9.66
C PRO A 213 18.96 10.11 -8.40
N GLU A 214 19.34 11.39 -8.48
CA GLU A 214 19.36 12.33 -7.34
C GLU A 214 18.00 12.47 -6.66
N ASN A 215 16.92 12.51 -7.44
CA ASN A 215 15.55 12.66 -6.94
C ASN A 215 14.81 11.33 -6.76
N TYR A 216 15.53 10.20 -6.70
CA TYR A 216 14.90 8.91 -6.50
C TYR A 216 14.40 8.76 -5.05
N SER A 217 13.11 9.06 -4.87
CA SER A 217 12.35 8.76 -3.67
C SER A 217 11.79 7.34 -3.74
N ARG A 218 12.06 6.54 -2.70
CA ARG A 218 11.54 5.17 -2.59
C ARG A 218 10.02 5.24 -2.42
N GLY A 219 9.26 4.51 -3.24
CA GLY A 219 8.01 3.93 -2.76
C GLY A 219 8.38 2.71 -1.93
N GLN A 220 7.85 2.56 -0.72
CA GLN A 220 7.95 1.25 -0.07
C GLN A 220 7.24 0.23 -0.96
N PRO A 221 7.80 -0.98 -1.11
CA PRO A 221 7.20 -1.99 -1.96
C PRO A 221 6.01 -2.70 -1.27
N TRP A 222 5.75 -2.39 0.01
CA TRP A 222 4.57 -2.71 0.82
C TRP A 222 4.52 -1.78 2.03
#